data_AF-A0A0A9E5V7-F1
#
_entry.id   AF-A0A0A9E5V7-F1
#
_cell.length_a   1.000
_cell.length_b   1.000
_cell.length_c   1.000
_cell.angle_alpha   90.00
_cell.angle_beta   90.00
_cell.angle_gamma   90.00
#
_symmetry.space_group_name_H-M   'P 1'
#
loop_
_entity.id
_entity.type
_entity.pdbx_description
1 polymer ?
#
loop_
_entity_poly.entity_id
_entity_poly.type
_entity_poly.pdbx_seq_one_letter_code
_entity_poly.pdbx_strand_id
1 'polypeptide(L)'
;MGYAIRMLREELPDVLYKEPSFDIYRDDIVFKDPLNTFKGLGNYKRIFWALRFTGRIFFKALWIDIVSIWQPAENLIMIRWIAHGIPRVPWESHGRFDGASEYKLDKNGEIFEHKVHNIVMNPPTKFKVLPVQELIRSLGCPSTPKPTYFEASSQYMSAAPSYLRLAWIRCYVSLCRMLLLANLGEG
;
A
#
# COMPACT_ATOMS: atom_id res chain seq x y z
N MET A 1 -2.28 -7.02 -25.38
CA MET A 1 -1.57 -6.19 -24.39
C MET A 1 -2.41 -5.10 -23.73
N GLY A 2 -3.08 -4.24 -24.49
CA GLY A 2 -3.94 -3.19 -23.90
C GLY A 2 -5.07 -3.72 -23.01
N TYR A 3 -5.52 -4.96 -23.24
CA TYR A 3 -6.53 -5.62 -22.42
C TYR A 3 -6.10 -5.79 -20.96
N ALA A 4 -4.92 -6.37 -20.70
CA ALA A 4 -4.41 -6.56 -19.34
C ALA A 4 -4.25 -5.23 -18.58
N ILE A 5 -3.73 -4.20 -19.24
CA ILE A 5 -3.60 -2.85 -18.63
C ILE A 5 -4.96 -2.28 -18.25
N ARG A 6 -5.96 -2.44 -19.12
CA ARG A 6 -7.32 -1.98 -18.88
C ARG A 6 -7.94 -2.71 -17.70
N MET A 7 -7.84 -4.03 -17.67
CA MET A 7 -8.34 -4.86 -16.56
C MET A 7 -7.68 -4.47 -15.24
N LEU A 8 -6.35 -4.33 -15.20
CA LEU A 8 -5.64 -3.88 -14.00
C LEU A 8 -6.11 -2.48 -13.56
N ARG A 9 -6.32 -1.54 -14.47
CA ARG A 9 -6.79 -0.19 -14.14
C ARG A 9 -8.21 -0.20 -13.57
N GLU A 10 -9.10 -0.99 -14.15
CA GLU A 10 -10.51 -1.05 -13.77
C GLU A 10 -10.72 -1.84 -12.47
N GLU A 11 -9.97 -2.93 -12.25
CA GLU A 11 -10.23 -3.85 -11.14
C GLU A 11 -9.37 -3.63 -9.89
N LEU A 12 -8.13 -3.11 -10.03
CA LEU A 12 -7.26 -2.88 -8.87
C LEU A 12 -7.88 -1.99 -7.79
N PRO A 13 -8.60 -0.89 -8.11
CA PRO A 13 -9.22 -0.05 -7.07
C PRO A 13 -10.22 -0.80 -6.19
N ASP A 14 -10.94 -1.75 -6.80
CA ASP A 14 -12.03 -2.49 -6.16
C ASP A 14 -11.62 -3.87 -5.63
N VAL A 15 -10.36 -4.28 -5.84
CA VAL A 15 -9.86 -5.64 -5.54
C VAL A 15 -9.98 -6.04 -4.07
N LEU A 16 -10.11 -5.06 -3.17
CA LEU A 16 -10.27 -5.25 -1.72
C LEU A 16 -11.74 -5.49 -1.31
N TYR A 17 -12.69 -5.26 -2.22
CA TYR A 17 -14.13 -5.44 -2.00
C TYR A 17 -14.74 -6.50 -2.92
N LYS A 18 -14.36 -6.48 -4.19
CA LYS A 18 -14.85 -7.34 -5.25
C LYS A 18 -13.77 -8.32 -5.68
N GLU A 19 -14.18 -9.52 -6.07
CA GLU A 19 -13.24 -10.46 -6.69
C GLU A 19 -12.79 -9.94 -8.06
N PRO A 20 -11.47 -9.83 -8.31
CA PRO A 20 -10.99 -9.51 -9.64
C PRO A 20 -11.21 -10.70 -10.58
N SER A 21 -11.23 -10.44 -11.88
CA SER A 21 -11.18 -11.49 -12.87
C SER A 21 -9.76 -12.08 -12.93
N PHE A 22 -9.69 -13.38 -13.26
CA PHE A 22 -8.42 -14.11 -13.29
C PHE A 22 -7.99 -14.56 -14.69
N ASP A 23 -8.74 -14.16 -15.72
CA ASP A 23 -8.54 -14.50 -17.13
C ASP A 23 -7.28 -13.87 -17.75
N ILE A 24 -6.76 -12.80 -17.16
CA ILE A 24 -5.53 -12.15 -17.62
C ILE A 24 -4.25 -12.79 -17.05
N TYR A 25 -4.36 -13.83 -16.22
CA TYR A 25 -3.23 -14.46 -15.52
C TYR A 25 -3.03 -15.89 -15.98
N ARG A 26 -1.77 -16.30 -16.10
CA ARG A 26 -1.40 -17.68 -16.43
C ARG A 26 -1.57 -18.61 -15.22
N ASP A 27 -1.85 -19.88 -15.48
CA ASP A 27 -2.10 -20.88 -14.43
C ASP A 27 -0.90 -21.08 -13.49
N ASP A 28 0.32 -20.88 -13.96
CA ASP A 28 1.58 -21.01 -13.20
C ASP A 28 2.16 -19.65 -12.77
N ILE A 29 1.32 -18.62 -12.65
CA ILE A 29 1.73 -17.29 -12.18
C ILE A 29 2.58 -17.36 -10.92
N VAL A 30 3.66 -16.56 -10.90
CA VAL A 30 4.52 -16.38 -9.73
C VAL A 30 4.22 -15.03 -9.10
N PHE A 31 3.69 -15.05 -7.87
CA PHE A 31 3.52 -13.85 -7.06
C PHE A 31 4.70 -13.69 -6.10
N LYS A 32 5.31 -12.49 -6.08
CA LYS A 32 6.45 -12.16 -5.23
C LYS A 32 6.12 -10.92 -4.40
N ASP A 33 6.26 -11.03 -3.09
CA ASP A 33 6.34 -9.87 -2.22
C ASP A 33 7.76 -9.80 -1.61
N PRO A 34 8.13 -8.75 -0.87
CA PRO A 34 9.47 -8.64 -0.28
C PRO A 34 9.83 -9.75 0.73
N LEU A 35 8.86 -10.51 1.21
CA LEU A 35 8.98 -11.50 2.29
C LEU A 35 8.66 -12.94 1.84
N ASN A 36 7.91 -13.12 0.75
CA ASN A 36 7.31 -14.38 0.34
C ASN A 36 7.27 -14.52 -1.19
N THR A 37 7.24 -15.77 -1.65
CA THR A 37 6.98 -16.10 -3.05
C THR A 37 5.95 -17.21 -3.11
N PHE A 38 4.92 -17.01 -3.93
CA PHE A 38 3.83 -17.94 -4.16
C PHE A 38 3.78 -18.30 -5.63
N LYS A 39 3.43 -19.55 -5.93
CA LYS A 39 3.33 -20.05 -7.30
C LYS A 39 1.95 -20.66 -7.53
N GLY A 40 1.45 -20.48 -8.74
CA GLY A 40 0.18 -21.04 -9.19
C GLY A 40 -1.00 -20.11 -8.95
N LEU A 41 -1.93 -20.15 -9.90
CA LEU A 41 -3.13 -19.30 -9.93
C LEU A 41 -4.06 -19.58 -8.74
N GLY A 42 -4.12 -20.83 -8.26
CA GLY A 42 -4.91 -21.19 -7.07
C GLY A 42 -4.44 -20.44 -5.82
N ASN A 43 -3.12 -20.41 -5.58
CA ASN A 43 -2.53 -19.65 -4.47
C ASN A 43 -2.71 -18.14 -4.65
N TYR A 44 -2.60 -17.66 -5.89
CA TYR A 44 -2.85 -16.26 -6.21
C TYR A 44 -4.29 -15.83 -5.87
N LYS A 45 -5.29 -16.65 -6.22
CA LYS A 45 -6.70 -16.44 -5.85
C LYS A 45 -6.90 -16.41 -4.33
N ARG A 46 -6.25 -17.34 -3.61
CA ARG A 46 -6.30 -17.41 -2.14
C ARG A 46 -5.72 -16.16 -1.49
N ILE A 47 -4.66 -15.57 -2.04
CA ILE A 47 -4.09 -14.31 -1.52
C ILE A 47 -5.13 -13.19 -1.56
N PHE A 48 -5.79 -12.96 -2.71
CA PHE A 48 -6.83 -11.93 -2.81
C PHE A 48 -8.05 -12.24 -1.95
N TRP A 49 -8.43 -13.50 -1.83
CA TRP A 49 -9.49 -13.91 -0.90
C TRP A 49 -9.13 -13.58 0.55
N ALA A 50 -7.92 -13.95 0.99
CA ALA A 50 -7.43 -13.68 2.35
C ALA A 50 -7.32 -12.18 2.61
N LEU A 51 -6.87 -11.40 1.63
CA LEU A 51 -6.78 -9.94 1.73
C LEU A 51 -8.16 -9.29 1.89
N ARG A 52 -9.17 -9.73 1.12
CA ARG A 52 -10.56 -9.26 1.26
C ARG A 52 -11.16 -9.68 2.60
N PHE A 53 -10.94 -10.93 3.02
CA PHE A 53 -11.44 -11.46 4.28
C PHE A 53 -10.87 -10.70 5.48
N THR A 54 -9.55 -10.56 5.54
CA THR A 54 -8.87 -9.81 6.60
C THR A 54 -9.21 -8.32 6.56
N GLY A 55 -9.30 -7.73 5.37
CA GLY A 55 -9.77 -6.36 5.16
C GLY A 55 -11.12 -6.10 5.82
N ARG A 56 -12.10 -6.98 5.59
CA ARG A 56 -13.45 -6.87 6.18
C ARG A 56 -13.46 -6.98 7.71
N ILE A 57 -12.55 -7.76 8.28
CA ILE A 57 -12.45 -7.96 9.74
C ILE A 57 -11.82 -6.74 10.42
N PHE A 58 -10.72 -6.22 9.88
CA PHE A 58 -9.92 -5.19 10.56
C PHE A 58 -10.33 -3.75 10.21
N PHE A 59 -10.94 -3.53 9.05
CA PHE A 59 -11.19 -2.19 8.51
C PHE A 59 -12.69 -1.89 8.36
N LYS A 60 -13.08 -0.64 8.65
CA LYS A 60 -14.40 -0.09 8.31
C LYS A 60 -14.47 0.22 6.82
N ALA A 61 -13.38 0.76 6.27
CA ALA A 61 -13.21 1.06 4.86
C ALA A 61 -11.75 0.81 4.47
N LEU A 62 -11.52 0.23 3.29
CA LEU A 62 -10.22 -0.14 2.77
C LEU A 62 -10.23 -0.08 1.23
N TRP A 63 -9.56 0.87 0.61
CA TRP A 63 -9.56 1.04 -0.86
C TRP A 63 -8.16 1.27 -1.42
N ILE A 64 -8.00 1.13 -2.73
CA ILE A 64 -6.75 1.36 -3.44
C ILE A 64 -6.93 2.49 -4.45
N ASP A 65 -6.05 3.48 -4.39
CA ASP A 65 -5.95 4.54 -5.38
C ASP A 65 -4.76 4.28 -6.30
N ILE A 66 -5.00 4.31 -7.61
CA ILE A 66 -3.93 4.21 -8.60
C ILE A 66 -3.28 5.58 -8.78
N VAL A 67 -1.97 5.66 -8.50
CA VAL A 67 -1.20 6.90 -8.66
C VAL A 67 -0.76 7.06 -10.11
N SER A 68 -0.19 6.00 -10.67
CA SER A 68 0.32 6.02 -12.03
C SER A 68 0.48 4.60 -12.56
N ILE A 69 0.29 4.46 -13.87
CA ILE A 69 0.57 3.22 -14.61
C ILE A 69 1.59 3.60 -15.69
N TRP A 70 2.68 2.85 -15.79
CA TRP A 70 3.68 3.04 -16.82
C TRP A 70 4.11 1.70 -17.40
N GLN A 71 4.49 1.70 -18.68
CA GLN A 71 4.90 0.51 -19.41
C GLN A 71 6.33 0.73 -19.91
N PRO A 72 7.36 0.36 -19.12
CA PRO A 72 8.77 0.55 -19.49
C PRO A 72 9.22 -0.34 -20.65
N ALA A 73 8.55 -1.47 -20.87
CA ALA A 73 8.83 -2.41 -21.96
C ALA A 73 7.53 -3.06 -22.42
N GLU A 74 7.52 -3.60 -23.65
CA GLU A 74 6.32 -4.19 -24.24
C GLU A 74 5.67 -5.24 -23.34
N ASN A 75 6.47 -6.03 -22.63
CA ASN A 75 6.04 -7.15 -21.77
C ASN A 75 6.05 -6.85 -20.26
N LEU A 76 6.18 -5.57 -19.86
CA LEU A 76 6.28 -5.18 -18.46
C LEU A 76 5.35 -4.00 -18.17
N ILE A 77 4.40 -4.19 -17.26
CA ILE A 77 3.51 -3.15 -16.76
C ILE A 77 3.93 -2.84 -15.33
N MET A 78 4.07 -1.57 -14.99
CA MET A 78 4.30 -1.12 -13.63
C MET A 78 3.17 -0.21 -13.17
N ILE A 79 2.73 -0.42 -11.93
CA ILE A 79 1.63 0.32 -11.32
C ILE A 79 2.06 0.81 -9.94
N ARG A 80 1.97 2.12 -9.73
CA ARG A 80 2.09 2.72 -8.40
C ARG A 80 0.71 2.92 -7.84
N TRP A 81 0.52 2.49 -6.61
CA TRP A 81 -0.76 2.54 -5.94
C TRP A 81 -0.59 2.99 -4.49
N ILE A 82 -1.68 3.49 -3.92
CA ILE A 82 -1.79 3.86 -2.51
C ILE A 82 -2.99 3.11 -1.94
N ALA A 83 -2.75 2.25 -0.94
CA ALA A 83 -3.84 1.63 -0.19
C ALA A 83 -4.18 2.48 1.03
N HIS A 84 -5.46 2.77 1.18
CA HIS A 84 -6.02 3.54 2.28
C HIS A 84 -6.88 2.66 3.15
N GLY A 85 -6.72 2.74 4.47
CA GLY A 85 -7.47 1.90 5.40
C GLY A 85 -7.89 2.63 6.67
N ILE A 86 -9.18 2.57 6.98
CA ILE A 86 -9.77 3.06 8.22
C ILE A 86 -10.04 1.85 9.14
N PRO A 87 -9.36 1.73 10.30
CA PRO A 87 -9.51 0.61 11.21
C PRO A 87 -10.86 0.62 11.94
N ARG A 88 -11.29 -0.56 12.40
CA ARG A 88 -12.43 -0.74 13.32
C ARG A 88 -12.05 -0.50 14.78
N VAL A 89 -11.41 0.63 15.08
CA VAL A 89 -11.05 1.04 16.45
C VAL A 89 -11.85 2.28 16.87
N PRO A 90 -12.00 2.54 18.19
CA PRO A 90 -12.82 3.65 18.67
C PRO A 90 -12.19 5.04 18.50
N TRP A 91 -10.92 5.15 18.08
CA TRP A 91 -10.24 6.42 17.81
C TRP A 91 -10.04 6.65 16.30
N GLU A 92 -10.02 7.91 15.88
CA GLU A 92 -9.73 8.26 14.48
C GLU A 92 -8.28 7.87 14.13
N SER A 93 -8.15 6.97 13.16
CA SER A 93 -6.86 6.65 12.57
C SER A 93 -7.03 6.32 11.09
N HIS A 94 -6.10 6.79 10.28
CA HIS A 94 -6.08 6.57 8.84
C HIS A 94 -4.74 5.93 8.46
N GLY A 95 -4.80 4.74 7.89
CA GLY A 95 -3.63 4.04 7.36
C GLY A 95 -3.44 4.39 5.89
N ARG A 96 -2.19 4.67 5.50
CA ARG A 96 -1.79 4.84 4.10
C ARG A 96 -0.58 3.97 3.80
N PHE A 97 -0.65 3.20 2.72
CA PHE A 97 0.46 2.38 2.24
C PHE A 97 0.74 2.73 0.79
N ASP A 98 1.91 3.27 0.54
CA ASP A 98 2.37 3.52 -0.83
C ASP A 98 3.12 2.27 -1.30
N GLY A 99 2.79 1.76 -2.47
CA GLY A 99 3.39 0.56 -3.03
C GLY A 99 3.55 0.65 -4.55
N ALA A 100 4.33 -0.28 -5.09
CA ALA A 100 4.47 -0.48 -6.52
C ALA A 100 4.32 -1.97 -6.86
N SER A 101 3.66 -2.25 -7.97
CA SER A 101 3.46 -3.58 -8.54
C SER A 101 4.05 -3.64 -9.94
N GLU A 102 4.86 -4.66 -10.19
CA GLU A 102 5.41 -5.02 -11.50
C GLU A 102 4.67 -6.27 -12.00
N TYR A 103 4.19 -6.22 -13.23
CA TYR A 103 3.52 -7.32 -13.92
C TYR A 103 4.29 -7.66 -15.18
N LYS A 104 4.77 -8.89 -15.29
CA LYS A 104 5.40 -9.39 -16.52
C LYS A 104 4.42 -10.25 -17.29
N LEU A 105 4.42 -10.05 -18.59
CA LEU A 105 3.50 -10.65 -19.52
C LEU A 105 4.24 -11.52 -20.52
N ASP A 106 3.59 -12.58 -20.95
CA ASP A 106 4.12 -13.46 -21.97
C ASP A 106 3.78 -12.96 -23.39
N LYS A 107 4.07 -13.79 -24.39
CA LYS A 107 3.81 -13.47 -25.80
C LYS A 107 2.32 -13.38 -26.14
N ASN A 108 1.45 -14.03 -25.35
CA ASN A 108 0.01 -13.99 -25.51
C ASN A 108 -0.61 -12.76 -24.81
N GLY A 109 0.18 -12.07 -23.98
CA GLY A 109 -0.28 -10.95 -23.18
C GLY A 109 -0.93 -11.38 -21.87
N GLU A 110 -0.64 -12.60 -21.40
CA GLU A 110 -1.06 -13.12 -20.11
C GLU A 110 0.03 -12.85 -19.05
N ILE A 111 -0.38 -12.52 -17.84
CA ILE A 111 0.53 -12.19 -16.74
C ILE A 111 1.05 -13.49 -16.11
N PHE A 112 2.36 -13.70 -16.17
CA PHE A 112 3.02 -14.87 -15.56
C PHE A 112 3.81 -14.54 -14.28
N GLU A 113 4.09 -13.26 -14.02
CA GLU A 113 4.75 -12.81 -12.79
C GLU A 113 4.12 -11.52 -12.29
N HIS A 114 3.74 -11.47 -11.02
CA HIS A 114 3.34 -10.26 -10.32
C HIS A 114 4.26 -10.07 -9.11
N LYS A 115 4.98 -8.95 -9.07
CA LYS A 115 5.88 -8.61 -7.98
C LYS A 115 5.46 -7.29 -7.32
N VAL A 116 5.29 -7.31 -6.00
CA VAL A 116 5.02 -6.12 -5.19
C VAL A 116 6.30 -5.68 -4.49
N HIS A 117 6.61 -4.39 -4.52
CA HIS A 117 7.79 -3.82 -3.87
C HIS A 117 7.57 -2.38 -3.41
N ASN A 118 8.60 -1.83 -2.75
CA ASN A 118 8.65 -0.45 -2.26
C ASN A 118 7.43 -0.07 -1.39
N ILE A 119 7.03 -0.98 -0.50
CA ILE A 119 5.90 -0.77 0.40
C ILE A 119 6.36 0.16 1.52
N VAL A 120 5.83 1.38 1.55
CA VAL A 120 6.10 2.37 2.58
C VAL A 120 4.81 2.67 3.34
N MET A 121 4.84 2.44 4.66
CA MET A 121 3.70 2.73 5.53
C MET A 121 3.78 4.19 6.03
N ASN A 122 2.69 4.92 5.86
CA ASN A 122 2.53 6.32 6.25
C ASN A 122 3.75 7.16 5.85
N PRO A 123 4.10 7.23 4.56
CA PRO A 123 5.18 8.09 4.12
C PRO A 123 4.88 9.53 4.56
N PRO A 124 5.91 10.32 4.91
CA PRO A 124 5.71 11.70 5.31
C PRO A 124 4.89 12.40 4.22
N THR A 125 3.78 13.02 4.63
CA THR A 125 2.98 13.82 3.70
C THR A 125 3.91 14.86 3.08
N LYS A 126 3.92 14.95 1.74
CA LYS A 126 4.64 16.01 1.01
C LYS A 126 4.47 17.32 1.78
N PHE A 127 5.58 18.00 2.05
CA PHE A 127 5.64 19.22 2.84
C PHE A 127 4.38 20.06 2.62
N LYS A 128 3.57 20.24 3.67
CA LYS A 128 2.49 21.23 3.62
C LYS A 128 3.19 22.58 3.50
N VAL A 129 3.21 23.13 2.29
CA VAL A 129 3.60 24.52 2.10
C VAL A 129 2.55 25.34 2.82
N LEU A 130 2.92 25.87 3.99
CA LEU A 130 2.05 26.77 4.73
C LEU A 130 1.73 27.97 3.82
N PRO A 131 0.46 28.40 3.75
CA PRO A 131 0.13 29.62 3.03
C PRO A 131 0.93 30.78 3.61
N VAL A 132 1.37 31.71 2.76
CA VAL A 132 2.28 32.81 3.12
C VAL A 132 1.78 33.60 4.35
N GLN A 133 0.47 33.70 4.51
CA GLN A 133 -0.18 34.36 5.64
C GLN A 133 0.09 33.65 6.99
N GLU A 134 0.13 32.31 7.00
CA GLU A 134 0.47 31.51 8.19
C GLU A 134 1.96 31.64 8.52
N LEU A 135 2.82 31.69 7.49
CA LEU A 135 4.26 31.92 7.66
C LEU A 135 4.54 33.32 8.23
N ILE A 136 3.90 34.37 7.69
CA ILE A 136 4.02 35.73 8.21
C ILE A 136 3.54 35.80 9.67
N ARG A 137 2.44 35.12 10.01
CA ARG A 137 1.94 35.05 11.38
C ARG A 137 2.93 34.34 12.32
N SER A 138 3.58 33.27 11.86
CA SER A 138 4.58 32.54 12.65
C SER A 138 5.89 33.31 12.86
N LEU A 139 6.23 34.21 11.93
CA LEU A 139 7.41 35.08 12.01
C LEU A 139 7.11 36.44 12.68
N GLY A 140 5.83 36.77 12.86
CA GLY A 140 5.34 38.04 13.38
C GLY A 140 5.45 38.21 14.90
N CYS A 141 6.40 37.52 15.57
CA CYS A 141 6.72 37.81 16.97
C CYS A 141 7.74 38.95 17.04
N PRO A 142 7.44 40.09 17.71
CA PRO A 142 8.41 41.14 17.94
C PRO A 142 9.31 40.74 19.11
N SER A 143 10.27 39.85 18.86
CA SER A 143 11.33 39.56 19.82
C SER A 143 12.67 39.53 19.11
N THR A 144 13.41 40.60 19.37
CA THR A 144 14.86 40.87 19.20
C THR A 144 15.70 39.75 18.59
N PRO A 145 16.49 40.03 17.53
CA PRO A 145 17.32 39.00 16.91
C PRO A 145 18.51 38.67 17.83
N LYS A 146 18.60 37.42 18.28
CA LYS A 146 19.85 36.85 18.78
C LYS A 146 20.24 35.69 17.87
N PRO A 147 21.41 35.73 17.20
CA PRO A 147 21.85 34.61 16.38
C PRO A 147 22.36 33.54 17.34
N THR A 148 21.58 32.49 17.55
CA THR A 148 22.08 31.28 18.20
C THR A 148 21.42 30.11 17.50
N TYR A 149 22.26 29.38 16.76
CA TYR A 149 22.20 27.95 16.48
C TYR A 149 20.81 27.29 16.56
N PHE A 150 20.31 26.82 15.41
CA PHE A 150 19.06 26.09 15.26
C PHE A 150 19.07 24.81 16.14
N GLU A 151 18.60 24.93 17.37
CA GLU A 151 18.21 23.77 18.18
C GLU A 151 16.71 23.54 17.92
N ALA A 152 16.43 22.60 17.02
CA ALA A 152 15.07 22.20 16.70
C ALA A 152 14.48 21.42 17.89
N SER A 153 13.94 22.13 18.88
CA SER A 153 13.11 21.52 19.91
C SER A 153 11.77 21.10 19.26
N SER A 154 11.73 19.84 18.81
CA SER A 154 10.50 19.15 18.45
C SER A 154 9.66 18.92 19.71
N GLN A 155 8.85 19.91 20.07
CA GLN A 155 7.78 19.74 21.05
C GLN A 155 6.44 19.60 20.32
N TYR A 156 6.18 18.38 19.86
CA TYR A 156 4.84 17.83 19.78
C TYR A 156 4.83 16.48 20.48
N MET A 157 4.90 16.50 21.81
CA MET A 157 4.45 15.37 22.61
C MET A 157 2.92 15.35 22.62
N SER A 158 2.31 14.83 21.56
CA SER A 158 1.07 14.10 21.75
C SER A 158 1.47 12.67 22.08
N ALA A 159 1.48 12.37 23.38
CA ALA A 159 1.69 11.03 23.90
C ALA A 159 0.46 10.17 23.57
N ALA A 160 0.32 9.76 22.32
CA ALA A 160 -0.42 8.56 22.01
C ALA A 160 0.46 7.37 22.46
N PRO A 161 -0.04 6.47 23.33
CA PRO A 161 0.71 5.30 23.77
C PRO A 161 1.36 4.60 22.57
N SER A 162 2.66 4.39 22.62
CA SER A 162 3.48 3.72 21.60
C SER A 162 2.95 2.34 21.19
N TYR A 163 2.06 1.74 21.98
CA TYR A 163 1.35 0.50 21.69
C TYR A 163 0.22 0.64 20.64
N LEU A 164 -0.33 1.84 20.42
CA LEU A 164 -1.46 2.10 19.49
C LEU A 164 -1.02 2.22 18.03
N ARG A 165 0.28 2.47 17.75
CA ARG A 165 0.85 2.43 16.39
C ARG A 165 1.08 1.01 15.85
N LEU A 166 0.92 -0.02 16.69
CA LEU A 166 1.30 -1.40 16.36
C LEU A 166 0.17 -2.24 15.78
N ALA A 167 -1.09 -1.80 15.81
CA ALA A 167 -2.21 -2.59 15.29
C ALA A 167 -2.01 -2.96 13.81
N TRP A 168 -1.39 -2.06 13.04
CA TRP A 168 -1.18 -2.20 11.61
C TRP A 168 0.03 -3.03 11.22
N ILE A 169 1.16 -2.84 11.91
CA ILE A 169 2.31 -3.74 11.76
C ILE A 169 1.86 -5.16 12.13
N ARG A 170 1.01 -5.31 13.15
CA ARG A 170 0.43 -6.60 13.51
C ARG A 170 -0.58 -7.12 12.50
N CYS A 171 -1.34 -6.29 11.78
CA CYS A 171 -2.23 -6.72 10.70
C CYS A 171 -1.45 -7.11 9.44
N TYR A 172 -0.44 -6.33 9.03
CA TYR A 172 0.44 -6.67 7.90
C TYR A 172 1.29 -7.89 8.23
N VAL A 173 1.89 -7.97 9.42
CA VAL A 173 2.62 -9.16 9.87
C VAL A 173 1.67 -10.34 10.10
N SER A 174 0.42 -10.13 10.51
CA SER A 174 -0.58 -11.22 10.57
C SER A 174 -1.04 -11.66 9.19
N LEU A 175 -1.20 -10.74 8.24
CA LEU A 175 -1.52 -11.05 6.84
C LEU A 175 -0.35 -11.83 6.23
N CYS A 176 0.88 -11.32 6.35
CA CYS A 176 2.09 -12.02 5.94
C CYS A 176 2.23 -13.37 6.65
N ARG A 177 2.00 -13.48 7.97
CA ARG A 177 2.01 -14.77 8.68
C ARG A 177 0.89 -15.70 8.22
N MET A 178 -0.32 -15.21 7.94
CA MET A 178 -1.41 -16.02 7.43
C MET A 178 -1.15 -16.51 6.01
N LEU A 179 -0.58 -15.67 5.15
CA LEU A 179 -0.13 -16.05 3.82
C LEU A 179 1.02 -17.07 3.89
N LEU A 180 1.94 -16.92 4.85
CA LEU A 180 3.04 -17.86 5.10
C LEU A 180 2.54 -19.21 5.65
N LEU A 181 1.53 -19.21 6.53
CA LEU A 181 0.87 -20.42 7.03
C LEU A 181 0.04 -21.14 5.95
N ALA A 182 -0.61 -20.38 5.06
CA ALA A 182 -1.33 -20.94 3.92
C ALA A 182 -0.37 -21.60 2.90
N ASN A 183 0.88 -21.14 2.81
CA ASN A 183 1.93 -21.75 1.98
C ASN A 183 2.48 -23.05 2.58
N LEU A 184 2.51 -23.16 3.92
CA LEU A 184 3.05 -24.31 4.63
C LEU A 184 2.10 -25.53 4.66
N GLY A 185 0.82 -25.35 4.33
CA GLY A 185 -0.18 -26.42 4.35
C GLY A 185 -0.22 -27.31 3.09
N GLU A 186 0.61 -27.03 2.08
CA GLU A 186 0.66 -27.79 0.80
C GLU A 186 2.08 -28.27 0.47
N GLY A 187 2.85 -28.63 1.50
CA GLY A 187 4.13 -29.34 1.38
C GLY A 187 4.00 -30.83 1.63
#